data_AF-A0A1F3C935-F1
#
_entry.id   AF-A0A1F3C935-F1
#
_cell.length_a   1.000
_cell.length_b   1.000
_cell.length_c   1.000
_cell.angle_alpha   90.00
_cell.angle_beta   90.00
_cell.angle_gamma   90.00
#
_symmetry.space_group_name_H-M   'P 1'
#
loop_
_entity.id
_entity.type
_entity.pdbx_description
1 polymer ?
#
loop_
_entity_poly.entity_id
_entity_poly.type
_entity_poly.pdbx_seq_one_letter_code
_entity_poly.pdbx_strand_id
1 'polypeptide(L)'
;MPKANAIVEIEVKLFDRPRAFAFRGRSIRALTAALRREGERANPVLGHIAGLIDTLAAEGWRYGTFKGHAVTLVHPQTMGRVQTEAFLTERFGADLLSRVTVRERLNGPSAKPPRLPKADDEFSRELRRLIGAESHKKDLYLGHPTEELAELLLDMSFLAQEALDDPDVARLLDRLRAEHEQDTQYRDLHSRYLSLTDRTGMGHPAAEEAYWDLFSYTSHKLARLVPAMRGFLEKRGFSDLCEHEATAFLTAALSLALSAIEADDH
;
A
#
# COMPACT_ATOMS: atom_id res chain seq x y z
N MET A 1 -1.77 31.26 -3.81
CA MET A 1 -1.99 30.11 -2.90
C MET A 1 -2.58 28.99 -3.72
N PRO A 2 -1.93 27.81 -3.82
CA PRO A 2 -2.55 26.68 -4.52
C PRO A 2 -3.79 26.28 -3.72
N LYS A 3 -4.96 26.27 -4.37
CA LYS A 3 -6.18 25.74 -3.77
C LYS A 3 -5.87 24.31 -3.33
N ALA A 4 -6.10 23.98 -2.06
CA ALA A 4 -6.07 22.59 -1.62
C ALA A 4 -6.98 21.79 -2.56
N ASN A 5 -6.40 20.84 -3.31
CA ASN A 5 -7.17 20.02 -4.24
C ASN A 5 -8.25 19.32 -3.42
N ALA A 6 -9.53 19.60 -3.61
CA ALA A 6 -10.59 18.90 -2.90
C ALA A 6 -11.03 17.72 -3.77
N ILE A 7 -10.78 16.49 -3.31
CA ILE A 7 -11.24 15.29 -4.00
C ILE A 7 -12.68 14.99 -3.58
N VAL A 8 -13.51 14.59 -4.55
CA VAL A 8 -14.83 14.03 -4.26
C VAL A 8 -14.78 12.50 -4.25
N GLU A 9 -15.24 11.94 -3.14
CA GLU A 9 -15.39 10.51 -2.90
C GLU A 9 -16.88 10.15 -2.93
N ILE A 10 -17.20 9.04 -3.58
CA ILE A 10 -18.52 8.42 -3.56
C ILE A 10 -18.41 7.13 -2.76
N GLU A 11 -19.12 7.03 -1.64
CA GLU A 11 -19.28 5.79 -0.87
C GLU A 11 -20.60 5.12 -1.28
N VAL A 12 -20.51 3.94 -1.89
CA VAL A 12 -21.67 3.13 -2.29
C VAL A 12 -21.85 1.99 -1.31
N LYS A 13 -22.95 2.01 -0.57
CA LYS A 13 -23.33 1.00 0.43
C LYS A 13 -23.85 -0.26 -0.27
N LEU A 14 -23.16 -1.39 -0.08
CA LEU A 14 -23.49 -2.67 -0.72
C LEU A 14 -24.53 -3.47 0.09
N PHE A 15 -24.48 -3.39 1.42
CA PHE A 15 -25.36 -4.15 2.31
C PHE A 15 -25.94 -3.26 3.40
N ASP A 16 -27.21 -3.48 3.76
CA ASP A 16 -27.86 -2.73 4.84
C ASP A 16 -27.33 -3.06 6.24
N ARG A 17 -26.83 -4.28 6.41
CA ARG A 17 -26.13 -4.76 7.61
C ARG A 17 -24.74 -5.28 7.22
N PRO A 18 -23.73 -5.17 8.10
CA PRO A 18 -22.41 -5.75 7.85
C PRO A 18 -22.54 -7.25 7.58
N ARG A 19 -22.09 -7.69 6.40
CA ARG A 19 -22.10 -9.10 6.00
C ARG A 19 -20.72 -9.47 5.47
N ALA A 20 -20.32 -10.72 5.68
CA ALA A 20 -19.05 -11.23 5.15
C ALA A 20 -19.16 -11.40 3.62
N PHE A 21 -18.90 -10.32 2.88
CA PHE A 21 -18.67 -10.39 1.44
C PHE A 21 -17.18 -10.67 1.23
N ALA A 22 -16.87 -11.91 0.87
CA ALA A 22 -15.50 -12.36 0.66
C ALA A 22 -14.98 -11.85 -0.69
N PHE A 23 -14.65 -10.56 -0.74
CA PHE A 23 -14.01 -9.93 -1.89
C PHE A 23 -12.56 -9.58 -1.57
N ARG A 24 -11.65 -10.21 -2.31
CA ARG A 24 -10.19 -10.02 -2.20
C ARG A 24 -9.58 -9.29 -3.40
N GLY A 25 -10.40 -8.81 -4.34
CA GLY A 25 -9.93 -8.12 -5.54
C GLY A 25 -9.53 -6.67 -5.25
N ARG A 26 -8.56 -6.16 -6.00
CA ARG A 26 -8.12 -4.74 -5.94
C ARG A 26 -8.62 -3.89 -7.11
N SER A 27 -9.29 -4.49 -8.08
CA SER A 27 -9.76 -3.79 -9.28
C SER A 27 -11.29 -3.64 -9.30
N ILE A 28 -11.76 -2.54 -9.91
CA ILE A 28 -13.19 -2.32 -10.19
C ILE A 28 -13.77 -3.53 -10.92
N ARG A 29 -13.07 -4.04 -11.94
CA ARG A 29 -13.51 -5.17 -12.75
C ARG A 29 -13.71 -6.44 -11.93
N ALA A 30 -12.82 -6.72 -10.97
CA ALA A 30 -12.99 -7.85 -10.07
C ALA A 30 -14.20 -7.65 -9.14
N LEU A 31 -14.40 -6.42 -8.65
CA LEU A 31 -15.51 -6.07 -7.77
C LEU A 31 -16.86 -6.24 -8.48
N THR A 32 -17.02 -5.67 -9.67
CA THR A 32 -18.29 -5.76 -10.41
C THR A 32 -18.59 -7.20 -10.85
N ALA A 33 -17.57 -7.98 -11.21
CA ALA A 33 -17.72 -9.41 -11.46
C ALA A 33 -18.13 -10.22 -10.21
N ALA A 34 -17.66 -9.85 -9.02
CA ALA A 34 -18.07 -10.50 -7.77
C ALA A 34 -19.50 -10.11 -7.38
N LEU A 35 -19.86 -8.83 -7.53
CA LEU A 35 -21.20 -8.32 -7.23
C LEU A 35 -22.27 -8.88 -8.16
N ARG A 36 -21.99 -9.05 -9.46
CA ARG A 36 -22.91 -9.73 -10.39
C ARG A 36 -23.18 -11.17 -9.98
N ARG A 37 -22.11 -11.93 -9.67
CA ARG A 37 -22.23 -13.33 -9.22
C ARG A 37 -23.04 -13.45 -7.93
N GLU A 38 -22.87 -12.52 -7.00
CA GLU A 38 -23.66 -12.50 -5.76
C GLU A 38 -25.10 -12.01 -6.01
N GLY A 39 -25.28 -11.12 -6.97
CA GLY A 39 -26.57 -10.60 -7.40
C GLY A 39 -27.47 -11.67 -8.01
N GLU A 40 -26.89 -12.53 -8.84
CA GLU A 40 -27.56 -13.69 -9.44
C GLU A 40 -27.91 -14.76 -8.40
N ARG A 41 -27.12 -14.88 -7.33
CA ARG A 41 -27.28 -15.93 -6.31
C ARG A 41 -28.23 -15.57 -5.18
N ALA A 42 -28.17 -14.33 -4.68
CA ALA A 42 -28.75 -14.01 -3.37
C ALA A 42 -29.41 -12.63 -3.25
N ASN A 43 -28.94 -11.62 -3.99
CA ASN A 43 -29.46 -10.25 -3.83
C ASN A 43 -29.42 -9.43 -5.14
N PRO A 44 -30.53 -9.34 -5.89
CA PRO A 44 -30.61 -8.61 -7.15
C PRO A 44 -30.12 -7.15 -7.09
N VAL A 45 -30.21 -6.51 -5.91
CA VAL A 45 -29.70 -5.16 -5.68
C VAL A 45 -28.19 -5.06 -5.93
N LEU A 46 -27.42 -6.11 -5.64
CA LEU A 46 -25.97 -6.15 -5.91
C LEU A 46 -25.68 -6.16 -7.42
N GLY A 47 -26.55 -6.76 -8.23
CA GLY A 47 -26.47 -6.71 -9.69
C GLY A 47 -26.67 -5.29 -10.21
N HIS A 48 -27.65 -4.56 -9.68
CA HIS A 48 -27.88 -3.15 -10.00
C HIS A 48 -26.71 -2.25 -9.55
N ILE A 49 -26.17 -2.49 -8.35
CA ILE A 49 -24.99 -1.77 -7.86
C ILE A 49 -23.76 -2.07 -8.73
N ALA A 50 -23.58 -3.29 -9.20
CA ALA A 50 -22.51 -3.64 -10.14
C ALA A 50 -22.64 -2.84 -11.46
N GLY A 51 -23.87 -2.68 -11.97
CA GLY A 51 -24.16 -1.84 -13.13
C GLY A 51 -23.78 -0.38 -12.89
N LEU A 52 -24.18 0.19 -11.75
CA LEU A 52 -23.81 1.55 -11.34
C LEU A 52 -22.29 1.74 -11.29
N ILE A 53 -21.57 0.80 -10.67
CA ILE A 53 -20.10 0.88 -10.54
C ILE A 53 -19.42 0.80 -11.92
N ASP A 54 -19.90 -0.06 -12.82
CA ASP A 54 -19.35 -0.15 -14.18
C ASP A 54 -19.60 1.15 -14.97
N THR A 55 -20.78 1.78 -14.82
CA THR A 55 -21.05 3.08 -15.43
C THR A 55 -20.13 4.17 -14.87
N LEU A 56 -19.96 4.23 -13.54
CA LEU A 56 -19.04 5.19 -12.92
C LEU A 56 -17.60 4.96 -13.39
N ALA A 57 -17.17 3.71 -13.53
CA ALA A 57 -15.84 3.37 -14.03
C ALA A 57 -15.61 3.84 -15.47
N ALA A 58 -16.62 3.69 -16.35
CA ALA A 58 -16.58 4.20 -17.72
C ALA A 58 -16.48 5.73 -17.78
N GLU A 59 -17.08 6.41 -16.80
CA GLU A 59 -17.05 7.87 -16.64
C GLU A 59 -15.78 8.36 -15.90
N GLY A 60 -14.81 7.47 -15.66
CA GLY A 60 -13.50 7.85 -15.12
C GLY A 60 -13.36 7.78 -13.60
N TRP A 61 -14.40 7.32 -12.88
CA TRP A 61 -14.31 7.07 -11.44
C TRP A 61 -13.42 5.86 -11.15
N ARG A 62 -12.53 6.01 -10.17
CA ARG A 62 -11.52 5.01 -9.81
C ARG A 62 -11.85 4.36 -8.48
N TYR A 63 -11.38 3.13 -8.31
CA TYR A 63 -11.49 2.41 -7.05
C TYR A 63 -10.64 3.10 -5.99
N GLY A 64 -11.26 3.45 -4.85
CA GLY A 64 -10.56 3.97 -3.68
C GLY A 64 -10.31 2.86 -2.67
N THR A 65 -11.37 2.45 -1.96
CA THR A 65 -11.26 1.44 -0.90
C THR A 65 -12.51 0.57 -0.81
N PHE A 66 -12.39 -0.60 -0.18
CA PHE A 66 -13.52 -1.45 0.17
C PHE A 66 -13.51 -1.76 1.67
N LYS A 67 -14.63 -1.47 2.36
CA LYS A 67 -14.77 -1.62 3.83
C LYS A 67 -15.62 -2.83 4.22
N GLY A 68 -15.73 -3.85 3.36
CA GLY A 68 -16.57 -5.04 3.61
C GLY A 68 -18.06 -4.83 3.33
N HIS A 69 -18.59 -3.64 3.58
CA HIS A 69 -20.02 -3.31 3.43
C HIS A 69 -20.29 -2.11 2.50
N ALA A 70 -19.25 -1.40 2.10
CA ALA A 70 -19.31 -0.26 1.19
C ALA A 70 -18.04 -0.21 0.34
N VAL A 71 -18.17 0.29 -0.88
CA VAL A 71 -17.05 0.64 -1.76
C VAL A 71 -16.95 2.16 -1.86
N THR A 72 -15.72 2.67 -1.82
CA THR A 72 -15.43 4.08 -2.08
C THR A 72 -14.84 4.21 -3.49
N LEU A 73 -15.43 5.08 -4.29
CA LEU A 73 -14.95 5.48 -5.61
C LEU A 73 -14.48 6.94 -5.56
N VAL A 74 -13.48 7.27 -6.37
CA VAL A 74 -12.82 8.58 -6.36
C VAL A 74 -12.72 9.09 -7.79
N HIS A 75 -13.09 10.35 -8.03
CA HIS A 75 -12.91 10.97 -9.34
C HIS A 75 -11.62 11.81 -9.37
N PRO A 76 -10.76 11.65 -10.40
CA PRO A 76 -9.51 12.39 -10.49
C PRO A 76 -9.69 13.87 -10.84
N GLN A 77 -10.84 14.26 -11.40
CA GLN A 77 -11.19 15.66 -11.63
C GLN A 77 -12.16 16.12 -10.53
N THR A 78 -11.86 17.27 -9.93
CA THR A 78 -12.64 17.86 -8.84
C THR A 78 -13.96 18.42 -9.38
N MET A 79 -14.98 17.58 -9.46
CA MET A 79 -16.37 18.02 -9.60
C MET A 79 -16.88 18.30 -8.20
N GLY A 80 -17.29 19.53 -7.88
CA GLY A 80 -17.78 19.87 -6.54
C GLY A 80 -18.94 18.95 -6.12
N ARG A 81 -19.18 18.80 -4.81
CA ARG A 81 -20.21 17.89 -4.27
C ARG A 81 -21.57 18.04 -4.96
N VAL A 82 -22.04 19.27 -5.15
CA VAL A 82 -23.34 19.57 -5.77
C VAL A 82 -23.42 19.07 -7.22
N GLN A 83 -22.33 19.21 -7.98
CA GLN A 83 -22.28 18.73 -9.37
C GLN A 83 -22.27 17.21 -9.44
N THR A 84 -21.58 16.57 -8.49
CA THR A 84 -21.54 15.10 -8.38
C THR A 84 -22.92 14.56 -8.00
N GLU A 85 -23.61 15.16 -7.03
CA GLU A 85 -24.97 14.76 -6.63
C GLU A 85 -25.97 14.93 -7.78
N ALA A 86 -25.89 16.04 -8.54
CA ALA A 86 -26.73 16.27 -9.71
C ALA A 86 -26.50 15.22 -10.81
N PHE A 87 -25.23 14.94 -11.14
CA PHE A 87 -24.85 13.90 -12.10
C PHE A 87 -25.41 12.52 -11.71
N LEU A 88 -25.25 12.13 -10.43
CA LEU A 88 -25.73 10.83 -9.96
C LEU A 88 -27.27 10.75 -9.99
N THR A 89 -27.95 11.85 -9.70
CA THR A 89 -29.43 11.94 -9.73
C THR A 89 -29.98 11.77 -11.13
N GLU A 90 -29.41 12.49 -12.10
CA GLU A 90 -29.83 12.42 -13.50
C GLU A 90 -29.59 11.02 -14.10
N ARG A 91 -28.49 10.37 -13.72
CA ARG A 91 -28.03 9.12 -14.35
C ARG A 91 -28.63 7.85 -13.74
N PHE A 92 -28.88 7.82 -12.43
CA PHE A 92 -29.21 6.57 -11.72
C PHE A 92 -30.55 6.60 -10.95
N GLY A 93 -31.23 7.74 -10.86
CA GLY A 93 -32.51 7.88 -10.15
C GLY A 93 -32.40 7.81 -8.62
N ALA A 94 -33.50 8.18 -7.94
CA ALA A 94 -33.51 8.39 -6.48
C ALA A 94 -33.34 7.11 -5.64
N ASP A 95 -33.79 5.96 -6.14
CA ASP A 95 -33.78 4.70 -5.37
C ASP A 95 -32.36 4.18 -5.12
N LEU A 96 -31.48 4.25 -6.13
CA LEU A 96 -30.08 3.84 -6.01
C LEU A 96 -29.25 4.85 -5.21
N LEU A 97 -29.61 6.14 -5.29
CA LEU A 97 -28.99 7.21 -4.52
C LEU A 97 -29.15 7.06 -3.00
N SER A 98 -30.21 6.39 -2.54
CA SER A 98 -30.39 6.10 -1.11
C SER A 98 -29.22 5.32 -0.48
N ARG A 99 -28.40 4.65 -1.31
CA ARG A 99 -27.21 3.89 -0.93
C ARG A 99 -25.90 4.62 -1.19
N VAL A 100 -25.94 5.82 -1.77
CA VAL A 100 -24.77 6.56 -2.22
C VAL A 100 -24.57 7.79 -1.33
N THR A 101 -23.37 7.92 -0.76
CA THR A 101 -22.96 9.09 0.01
C THR A 101 -21.83 9.79 -0.70
N VAL A 102 -22.02 11.07 -1.05
CA VAL A 102 -20.99 11.92 -1.65
C VAL A 102 -20.26 12.68 -0.53
N ARG A 103 -18.93 12.60 -0.50
CA ARG A 103 -18.07 13.32 0.45
C ARG A 103 -17.03 14.12 -0.29
N GLU A 104 -16.75 15.32 0.18
CA GLU A 104 -15.67 16.15 -0.31
C GLU A 104 -14.56 16.14 0.75
N ARG A 105 -13.34 15.76 0.33
CA ARG A 105 -12.18 15.64 1.20
C ARG A 105 -11.06 16.50 0.66
N LEU A 106 -10.43 17.28 1.54
CA LEU A 106 -9.19 17.96 1.18
C LEU A 106 -8.13 16.90 0.87
N ASN A 107 -7.62 16.93 -0.36
CA ASN A 107 -6.46 16.15 -0.78
C ASN A 107 -5.27 16.71 0.00
N GLY A 108 -4.82 15.94 0.97
CA GLY A 108 -3.78 16.32 1.90
C GLY A 108 -3.38 15.10 2.72
N PRO A 109 -2.15 15.09 3.26
CA PRO A 109 -1.67 13.98 4.06
C PRO A 109 -2.64 13.76 5.22
N SER A 110 -3.31 12.61 5.20
CA SER A 110 -4.01 12.11 6.36
C SER A 110 -3.03 12.15 7.54
N ALA A 111 -3.37 12.84 8.62
CA ALA A 111 -2.58 12.85 9.86
C ALA A 111 -2.39 11.44 10.46
N LYS A 112 -3.14 10.45 9.94
CA LYS A 112 -2.89 9.04 10.17
C LYS A 112 -2.16 8.44 8.97
N PRO A 113 -1.03 7.74 9.18
CA PRO A 113 -0.40 6.99 8.11
C PRO A 113 -1.43 6.08 7.42
N PRO A 114 -1.38 5.95 6.09
CA PRO A 114 -2.32 5.13 5.33
C PRO A 114 -2.31 3.71 5.90
N ARG A 115 -3.50 3.13 6.10
CA ARG A 115 -3.60 1.75 6.58
C ARG A 115 -3.04 0.85 5.47
N LEU A 116 -2.05 0.04 5.83
CA LEU A 116 -1.47 -0.98 4.96
C LEU A 116 -2.61 -1.80 4.32
N PRO A 117 -2.62 -1.96 2.98
CA PRO A 117 -3.56 -2.85 2.33
C PRO A 117 -3.43 -4.26 2.94
N LYS A 118 -4.55 -4.92 3.25
CA LYS A 118 -4.58 -6.35 3.58
C LYS A 118 -4.31 -7.17 2.30
N ALA A 119 -3.06 -7.14 1.86
CA ALA A 119 -2.48 -8.03 0.89
C ALA A 119 -2.14 -9.37 1.57
N ASP A 120 -2.74 -10.47 1.12
CA ASP A 120 -2.44 -11.83 1.57
C ASP A 120 -1.26 -12.44 0.79
N ASP A 121 -0.24 -11.65 0.47
CA ASP A 121 1.00 -12.19 -0.13
C ASP A 121 1.83 -12.83 0.97
N GLU A 122 2.36 -14.02 0.73
CA GLU A 122 3.23 -14.74 1.66
C GLU A 122 4.41 -13.88 2.12
N PHE A 123 4.92 -13.01 1.24
CA PHE A 123 5.92 -11.99 1.57
C PHE A 123 5.36 -10.77 2.32
N SER A 124 4.12 -10.31 2.05
CA SER A 124 3.45 -9.29 2.89
C SER A 124 3.07 -9.83 4.27
N ARG A 125 2.91 -11.15 4.39
CA ARG A 125 2.66 -11.88 5.64
C ARG A 125 3.95 -12.13 6.38
N GLU A 126 5.04 -12.42 5.68
CA GLU A 126 6.38 -12.51 6.28
C GLU A 126 6.88 -11.12 6.68
N LEU A 127 6.67 -10.10 5.85
CA LEU A 127 6.85 -8.69 6.22
C LEU A 127 5.88 -8.27 7.31
N ARG A 128 4.60 -8.67 7.36
CA ARG A 128 3.70 -8.44 8.53
C ARG A 128 3.91 -9.42 9.67
N ARG A 129 4.82 -10.37 9.57
CA ARG A 129 5.22 -11.25 10.66
C ARG A 129 6.53 -10.74 11.26
N LEU A 130 7.39 -10.13 10.44
CA LEU A 130 8.57 -9.34 10.82
C LEU A 130 8.17 -7.93 11.32
N ILE A 131 7.22 -7.27 10.65
CA ILE A 131 6.55 -5.99 11.01
C ILE A 131 5.27 -6.29 11.82
N GLY A 132 5.02 -7.55 12.22
CA GLY A 132 3.84 -8.03 12.95
C GLY A 132 3.64 -7.46 14.33
N ALA A 133 4.34 -6.40 14.67
CA ALA A 133 4.13 -5.60 15.85
C ALA A 133 2.87 -4.71 15.83
N GLU A 134 1.81 -5.08 15.10
CA GLU A 134 0.48 -4.50 15.36
C GLU A 134 -0.25 -5.19 16.53
N SER A 135 0.06 -6.45 16.85
CA SER A 135 -0.30 -7.06 18.14
C SER A 135 0.61 -6.61 19.27
N HIS A 136 1.82 -6.16 18.95
CA HIS A 136 2.84 -5.67 19.87
C HIS A 136 3.00 -4.14 19.85
N LYS A 137 2.01 -3.36 19.39
CA LYS A 137 2.07 -1.90 19.55
C LYS A 137 2.08 -1.46 21.01
N LYS A 138 1.63 -2.35 21.90
CA LYS A 138 1.78 -2.19 23.34
C LYS A 138 3.17 -2.61 23.82
N ASP A 139 3.87 -3.50 23.11
CA ASP A 139 5.16 -4.10 23.48
C ASP A 139 6.38 -3.41 22.83
N LEU A 140 6.23 -2.81 21.64
CA LEU A 140 7.13 -1.79 21.09
C LEU A 140 7.16 -0.52 21.97
N TYR A 141 6.15 -0.36 22.82
CA TYR A 141 5.99 0.68 23.82
C TYR A 141 5.84 0.09 25.23
N LEU A 142 6.30 -1.15 25.48
CA LEU A 142 6.42 -1.68 26.84
C LEU A 142 7.70 -1.09 27.46
N GLY A 143 7.64 0.19 27.82
CA GLY A 143 8.46 0.75 28.90
C GLY A 143 9.94 1.02 28.63
N HIS A 144 10.47 0.79 27.42
CA HIS A 144 11.83 1.22 27.09
C HIS A 144 11.85 2.76 26.86
N PRO A 145 12.71 3.52 27.56
CA PRO A 145 12.97 4.92 27.27
C PRO A 145 13.27 5.11 25.78
N THR A 146 12.83 6.23 25.19
CA THR A 146 13.15 6.60 23.80
C THR A 146 14.65 6.51 23.49
N GLU A 147 15.48 6.68 24.51
CA GLU A 147 16.93 6.56 24.50
C GLU A 147 17.39 5.12 24.20
N GLU A 148 16.83 4.10 24.85
CA GLU A 148 17.19 2.68 24.63
C GLU A 148 16.78 2.20 23.22
N LEU A 149 15.67 2.70 22.67
CA LEU A 149 15.28 2.41 21.29
C LEU A 149 16.23 3.08 20.29
N ALA A 150 16.69 4.30 20.58
CA ALA A 150 17.63 5.02 19.74
C ALA A 150 19.02 4.34 19.75
N GLU A 151 19.47 3.88 20.91
CA GLU A 151 20.69 3.07 21.06
C GLU A 151 20.59 1.76 20.30
N LEU A 152 19.47 1.02 20.43
CA LEU A 152 19.25 -0.20 19.66
C LEU A 152 19.29 0.06 18.14
N LEU A 153 18.64 1.11 17.66
CA LEU A 153 18.66 1.46 16.24
C LEU A 153 20.07 1.83 15.76
N LEU A 154 20.86 2.51 16.59
CA LEU A 154 22.24 2.87 16.31
C LEU A 154 23.12 1.62 16.21
N ASP A 155 23.03 0.72 17.20
CA ASP A 155 23.76 -0.54 17.25
C ASP A 155 23.44 -1.42 16.05
N MET A 156 22.14 -1.55 15.72
CA MET A 156 21.69 -2.31 14.56
C MET A 156 22.09 -1.65 13.25
N SER A 157 22.24 -0.32 13.21
CA SER A 157 22.75 0.38 12.03
C SER A 157 24.24 0.12 11.82
N PHE A 158 25.06 0.07 12.88
CA PHE A 158 26.46 -0.33 12.76
C PHE A 158 26.59 -1.79 12.35
N LEU A 159 25.83 -2.68 12.97
CA LEU A 159 25.82 -4.10 12.59
C LEU A 159 25.37 -4.29 11.13
N ALA A 160 24.41 -3.48 10.66
CA ALA A 160 23.97 -3.47 9.27
C ALA A 160 25.06 -2.99 8.30
N GLN A 161 25.83 -1.96 8.65
CA GLN A 161 26.98 -1.52 7.84
C GLN A 161 28.03 -2.64 7.73
N GLU A 162 28.39 -3.25 8.86
CA GLU A 162 29.31 -4.39 8.86
C GLU A 162 28.79 -5.58 8.06
N ALA A 163 27.47 -5.81 8.07
CA ALA A 163 26.84 -6.85 7.28
C ALA A 163 26.97 -6.59 5.78
N LEU A 164 26.89 -5.33 5.33
CA LEU A 164 27.08 -5.00 3.91
C LEU A 164 28.54 -5.15 3.45
N ASP A 165 29.49 -5.02 4.37
CA ASP A 165 30.92 -5.25 4.11
C ASP A 165 31.30 -6.75 4.13
N ASP A 166 30.41 -7.64 4.59
CA ASP A 166 30.65 -9.09 4.54
C ASP A 166 30.79 -9.55 3.08
N PRO A 167 31.83 -10.35 2.72
CA PRO A 167 32.09 -10.73 1.34
C PRO A 167 30.95 -11.49 0.63
N ASP A 168 30.09 -12.18 1.37
CA ASP A 168 28.96 -12.91 0.79
C ASP A 168 27.80 -11.96 0.50
N VAL A 169 27.55 -11.00 1.40
CA VAL A 169 26.53 -9.97 1.25
C VAL A 169 26.95 -8.96 0.18
N ALA A 170 28.18 -8.45 0.22
CA ALA A 170 28.73 -7.51 -0.77
C ALA A 170 28.63 -8.07 -2.20
N ARG A 171 29.02 -9.33 -2.42
CA ARG A 171 28.90 -9.98 -3.74
C ARG A 171 27.45 -10.15 -4.21
N LEU A 172 26.49 -10.26 -3.30
CA LEU A 172 25.08 -10.28 -3.66
C LEU A 172 24.58 -8.86 -3.97
N LEU A 173 25.00 -7.87 -3.18
CA LEU A 173 24.66 -6.47 -3.38
C LEU A 173 25.17 -5.97 -4.74
N ASP A 174 26.43 -6.25 -5.09
CA ASP A 174 27.01 -5.88 -6.40
C ASP A 174 26.23 -6.49 -7.56
N ARG A 175 25.80 -7.75 -7.42
CA ARG A 175 24.94 -8.41 -8.42
C ARG A 175 23.58 -7.72 -8.53
N LEU A 176 22.95 -7.40 -7.41
CA LEU A 176 21.67 -6.70 -7.40
C LEU A 176 21.79 -5.29 -8.02
N ARG A 177 22.90 -4.60 -7.77
CA ARG A 177 23.22 -3.30 -8.39
C ARG A 177 23.36 -3.43 -9.91
N ALA A 178 24.16 -4.37 -10.40
CA ALA A 178 24.31 -4.62 -11.83
C ALA A 178 22.98 -5.03 -12.51
N GLU A 179 22.15 -5.82 -11.83
CA GLU A 179 20.80 -6.15 -12.30
C GLU A 179 19.87 -4.92 -12.30
N HIS A 180 20.02 -4.01 -11.33
CA HIS A 180 19.24 -2.79 -11.22
C HIS A 180 19.55 -1.79 -12.35
N GLU A 181 20.84 -1.65 -12.71
CA GLU A 181 21.29 -0.82 -13.83
C GLU A 181 20.64 -1.18 -15.17
N GLN A 182 20.09 -2.38 -15.33
CA GLN A 182 19.42 -2.82 -16.57
C GLN A 182 17.93 -3.06 -16.36
N ASP A 183 17.39 -2.72 -15.19
CA ASP A 183 16.03 -3.06 -14.81
C ASP A 183 15.00 -2.13 -15.45
N THR A 184 14.43 -2.57 -16.59
CA THR A 184 13.37 -1.85 -17.27
C THR A 184 12.07 -1.82 -16.46
N GLN A 185 11.75 -2.90 -15.76
CA GLN A 185 10.54 -3.00 -14.95
C GLN A 185 10.56 -2.03 -13.77
N TYR A 186 11.71 -1.91 -13.08
CA TYR A 186 11.88 -0.90 -12.04
C TYR A 186 11.64 0.51 -12.59
N ARG A 187 12.29 0.87 -13.71
CA ARG A 187 12.14 2.20 -14.32
C ARG A 187 10.71 2.50 -14.73
N ASP A 188 10.00 1.53 -15.30
CA ASP A 188 8.59 1.69 -15.69
C ASP A 188 7.70 1.92 -14.46
N LEU A 189 7.89 1.15 -13.39
CA LEU A 189 7.16 1.32 -12.13
C LEU A 189 7.48 2.65 -11.45
N HIS A 190 8.76 3.03 -11.42
CA HIS A 190 9.24 4.28 -10.85
C HIS A 190 8.69 5.48 -11.62
N SER A 191 8.77 5.46 -12.96
CA SER A 191 8.19 6.50 -13.83
C SER A 191 6.67 6.61 -13.67
N ARG A 192 5.96 5.48 -13.60
CA ARG A 192 4.51 5.46 -13.34
C ARG A 192 4.18 6.09 -12.00
N TYR A 193 4.92 5.77 -10.94
CA TYR A 193 4.73 6.35 -9.61
C TYR A 193 4.96 7.86 -9.61
N LEU A 194 6.08 8.34 -10.17
CA LEU A 194 6.39 9.77 -10.26
C LEU A 194 5.32 10.52 -11.08
N SER A 195 4.99 10.02 -12.27
CA SER A 195 3.99 10.64 -13.14
C SER A 195 2.61 10.75 -12.47
N LEU A 196 2.18 9.71 -11.74
CA LEU A 196 0.91 9.74 -11.02
C LEU A 196 0.95 10.66 -9.81
N THR A 197 2.06 10.68 -9.09
CA THR A 197 2.25 11.56 -7.93
C THR A 197 2.24 13.03 -8.35
N ASP A 198 2.94 13.39 -9.43
CA ASP A 198 2.95 14.76 -9.97
C ASP A 198 1.58 15.21 -10.45
N ARG A 199 0.82 14.30 -11.09
CA ARG A 199 -0.49 14.63 -11.67
C ARG A 199 -1.62 14.68 -10.63
N THR A 200 -1.56 13.86 -9.58
CA THR A 200 -2.70 13.65 -8.67
C THR A 200 -2.44 14.07 -7.22
N GLY A 201 -1.18 14.33 -6.88
CA GLY A 201 -0.73 14.64 -5.52
C GLY A 201 -0.55 13.38 -4.66
N MET A 202 0.20 13.52 -3.56
CA MET A 202 0.37 12.45 -2.58
C MET A 202 -0.96 12.12 -1.88
N GLY A 203 -1.23 10.83 -1.69
CA GLY A 203 -2.46 10.32 -1.05
C GLY A 203 -3.62 10.02 -2.02
N HIS A 204 -3.44 10.24 -3.33
CA HIS A 204 -4.42 9.80 -4.33
C HIS A 204 -4.32 8.27 -4.51
N PRO A 205 -5.44 7.51 -4.54
CA PRO A 205 -5.42 6.03 -4.57
C PRO A 205 -4.58 5.43 -5.70
N ALA A 206 -4.55 6.07 -6.88
CA ALA A 206 -3.73 5.60 -8.00
C ALA A 206 -2.22 5.82 -7.80
N ALA A 207 -1.83 6.90 -7.12
CA ALA A 207 -0.44 7.14 -6.76
C ALA A 207 0.00 6.19 -5.63
N GLU A 208 -0.91 5.94 -4.66
CA GLU A 208 -0.68 4.93 -3.62
C GLU A 208 -0.53 3.52 -4.21
N GLU A 209 -1.38 3.11 -5.16
CA GLU A 209 -1.26 1.82 -5.83
C GLU A 209 0.07 1.70 -6.59
N ALA A 210 0.48 2.74 -7.32
CA ALA A 210 1.76 2.74 -8.02
C ALA A 210 2.96 2.70 -7.06
N TYR A 211 2.87 3.40 -5.92
CA TYR A 211 3.85 3.29 -4.85
C TYR A 211 3.96 1.85 -4.33
N TRP A 212 2.83 1.20 -4.07
CA TRP A 212 2.83 -0.18 -3.56
C TRP A 212 3.35 -1.19 -4.59
N ASP A 213 3.06 -1.01 -5.88
CA ASP A 213 3.61 -1.84 -6.95
C ASP A 213 5.15 -1.73 -6.98
N LEU A 214 5.67 -0.49 -6.94
CA LEU A 214 7.11 -0.21 -6.88
C LEU A 214 7.74 -0.77 -5.61
N PHE A 215 7.19 -0.46 -4.44
CA PHE A 215 7.66 -0.94 -3.14
C PHE A 215 7.71 -2.47 -3.09
N SER A 216 6.66 -3.14 -3.56
CA SER A 216 6.59 -4.60 -3.55
C SER A 216 7.67 -5.18 -4.44
N TYR A 217 7.87 -4.62 -5.63
CA TYR A 217 8.90 -5.06 -6.55
C TYR A 217 10.31 -4.89 -5.97
N THR A 218 10.64 -3.70 -5.45
CA THR A 218 11.94 -3.42 -4.81
C THR A 218 12.18 -4.32 -3.61
N SER A 219 11.16 -4.53 -2.77
CA SER A 219 11.27 -5.38 -1.59
C SER A 219 11.53 -6.85 -1.96
N HIS A 220 10.90 -7.38 -3.01
CA HIS A 220 11.20 -8.74 -3.48
C HIS A 220 12.64 -8.89 -3.98
N LYS A 221 13.19 -7.85 -4.62
CA LYS A 221 14.59 -7.85 -5.04
C LYS A 221 15.53 -7.86 -3.84
N LEU A 222 15.31 -6.96 -2.88
CA LEU A 222 16.13 -6.84 -1.67
C LEU A 222 16.04 -8.07 -0.77
N ALA A 223 14.90 -8.77 -0.74
CA ALA A 223 14.71 -10.00 0.03
C ALA A 223 15.75 -11.09 -0.28
N ARG A 224 16.38 -11.06 -1.45
CA ARG A 224 17.48 -11.96 -1.84
C ARG A 224 18.73 -11.80 -0.96
N LEU A 225 18.90 -10.67 -0.27
CA LEU A 225 20.00 -10.43 0.68
C LEU A 225 19.77 -11.11 2.03
N VAL A 226 18.52 -11.38 2.40
CA VAL A 226 18.16 -11.89 3.74
C VAL A 226 18.91 -13.18 4.11
N PRO A 227 19.04 -14.20 3.24
CA PRO A 227 19.80 -15.41 3.59
C PRO A 227 21.28 -15.14 3.88
N ALA A 228 21.91 -14.23 3.15
CA ALA A 228 23.32 -13.89 3.36
C ALA A 228 23.52 -13.05 4.63
N MET A 229 22.60 -12.11 4.89
CA MET A 229 22.57 -11.36 6.15
C MET A 229 22.38 -12.28 7.36
N ARG A 230 21.52 -13.30 7.25
CA ARG A 230 21.40 -14.35 8.28
C ARG A 230 22.71 -15.12 8.48
N GLY A 231 23.37 -15.51 7.39
CA GLY A 231 24.69 -16.14 7.45
C GLY A 231 25.74 -15.27 8.14
N PHE A 232 25.72 -13.96 7.89
CA PHE A 232 26.57 -12.98 8.59
C PHE A 232 26.29 -12.97 10.10
N LEU A 233 25.01 -12.87 10.50
CA LEU A 233 24.61 -12.90 11.92
C LEU A 233 25.05 -14.20 12.60
N GLU A 234 24.84 -15.35 11.97
CA GLU A 234 25.27 -16.66 12.48
C GLU A 234 26.79 -16.73 12.67
N LYS A 235 27.60 -16.24 11.72
CA LYS A 235 29.07 -16.16 11.84
C LYS A 235 29.52 -15.27 13.01
N ARG A 236 28.76 -14.20 13.29
CA ARG A 236 29.02 -13.26 14.40
C ARG A 236 28.48 -13.73 15.75
N GLY A 237 27.77 -14.86 15.79
CA GLY A 237 27.19 -15.42 17.02
C GLY A 237 25.84 -14.80 17.41
N PHE A 238 25.20 -14.02 16.52
CA PHE A 238 23.85 -13.47 16.72
C PHE A 238 22.78 -14.48 16.30
N SER A 239 22.71 -15.61 17.00
CA SER A 239 21.77 -16.70 16.69
C SER A 239 20.40 -16.57 17.38
N ASP A 240 20.29 -15.67 18.36
CA ASP A 240 19.16 -15.56 19.29
C ASP A 240 18.59 -14.14 19.40
N LEU A 241 18.74 -13.33 18.35
CA LEU A 241 18.13 -12.00 18.29
C LEU A 241 16.62 -12.07 18.55
N CYS A 242 16.13 -11.19 19.40
CA CYS A 242 14.69 -11.02 19.58
C CYS A 242 14.06 -10.38 18.33
N GLU A 243 12.73 -10.44 18.22
CA GLU A 243 12.00 -9.92 17.06
C GLU A 243 12.32 -8.44 16.77
N HIS A 244 12.48 -7.62 17.81
CA HIS A 244 12.77 -6.19 17.67
C HIS A 244 14.17 -5.92 17.12
N GLU A 245 15.18 -6.66 17.60
CA GLU A 245 16.57 -6.56 17.12
C GLU A 245 16.68 -7.04 15.67
N ALA A 246 16.06 -8.18 15.35
CA ALA A 246 16.04 -8.72 14.00
C ALA A 246 15.35 -7.75 13.02
N THR A 247 14.24 -7.15 13.41
CA THR A 247 13.52 -6.17 12.59
C THR A 247 14.30 -4.87 12.44
N ALA A 248 14.93 -4.37 13.49
CA ALA A 248 15.78 -3.17 13.43
C ALA A 248 17.00 -3.39 12.51
N PHE A 249 17.70 -4.51 12.67
CA PHE A 249 18.82 -4.91 11.82
C PHE A 249 18.42 -5.03 10.35
N LEU A 250 17.38 -5.82 10.04
CA LEU A 250 16.95 -6.02 8.66
C LEU A 250 16.45 -4.72 8.03
N THR A 251 15.76 -3.86 8.79
CA THR A 251 15.30 -2.56 8.28
C THR A 251 16.50 -1.68 7.93
N ALA A 252 17.49 -1.56 8.82
CA ALA A 252 18.69 -0.78 8.57
C ALA A 252 19.50 -1.34 7.39
N ALA A 253 19.74 -2.65 7.36
CA ALA A 253 20.54 -3.31 6.34
C ALA A 253 19.90 -3.24 4.95
N LEU A 254 18.60 -3.47 4.83
CA LEU A 254 17.89 -3.38 3.55
C LEU A 254 17.74 -1.92 3.08
N SER A 255 17.60 -0.97 4.01
CA SER A 255 17.61 0.46 3.67
C SER A 255 18.96 0.91 3.13
N LEU A 256 20.06 0.51 3.79
CA LEU A 256 21.41 0.82 3.33
C LEU A 256 21.72 0.15 1.99
N ALA A 257 21.30 -1.11 1.82
CA ALA A 257 21.44 -1.82 0.54
C ALA A 257 20.67 -1.13 -0.59
N LEU A 258 19.44 -0.67 -0.33
CA LEU A 258 18.67 0.08 -1.31
C LEU A 258 19.39 1.38 -1.69
N SER A 259 19.85 2.15 -0.70
CA SER A 259 20.62 3.37 -0.97
C SER A 259 21.88 3.08 -1.78
N ALA A 260 22.59 1.99 -1.51
CA ALA A 260 23.79 1.61 -2.27
C ALA A 260 23.47 1.18 -3.72
N ILE A 261 22.28 0.63 -3.97
CA ILE A 261 21.81 0.28 -5.31
C ILE A 261 21.39 1.53 -6.09
N GLU A 262 20.72 2.49 -5.43
CA GLU A 262 20.18 3.70 -6.05
C GLU A 262 21.18 4.87 -6.14
N ALA A 263 22.29 4.85 -5.39
CA ALA A 263 23.23 5.97 -5.27
C ALA A 263 23.93 6.41 -6.57
N ASP A 264 23.85 5.60 -7.64
CA ASP A 264 24.43 5.92 -8.95
C ASP A 264 23.44 6.61 -9.92
N ASP A 265 22.16 6.75 -9.56
CA ASP A 265 21.13 7.36 -10.43
C ASP A 265 21.06 8.91 -10.31
N HIS A 266 22.07 9.56 -9.68
CA HIS A 266 22.17 11.02 -9.51
C HIS A 266 23.53 11.61 -9.90
#